data_AF-A0A9D0ZGL9-F1
#
_entry.id   AF-A0A9D0ZGL9-F1
#
_cell.length_a   1.000
_cell.length_b   1.000
_cell.length_c   1.000
_cell.angle_alpha   90.00
_cell.angle_beta   90.00
_cell.angle_gamma   90.00
#
_symmetry.space_group_name_H-M   'P 1'
#
loop_
_entity.id
_entity.type
_entity.pdbx_description
1 polymer ?
#
loop_
_entity_poly.entity_id
_entity_poly.type
_entity_poly.pdbx_seq_one_letter_code
_entity_poly.pdbx_strand_id
1 'polypeptide(L)'
;MAKKRLATDPPAGKNEKSTNIFANPVIRKLNKVTERAEEGEGATYSGITIKTVFFLLVTIGGVALYYALQAFYFSSLPQEKVVSDDIVFSFSIIEILFVLAALVFTIVIPILTMFIHKGIPFTGTLYSVSQGFLLGWIIKNLLGGYEWIAWAALGITLLLVAVMAVLYTARIIKVTKKFRTILTVLFVTMILSSIACVVCYCIPATSSIVAVMLNNPILSIAVAVIGIIIATLFLLVDFDTIEKTVTNSLPQKYEWVAAFGLAFTVIWIYLKVLDLLMTVNNK
;
A
#
# COMPACT_ATOMS: atom_id res chain seq x y z
N MET A 1 50.56 5.61 51.38
CA MET A 1 51.70 5.29 50.50
C MET A 1 51.89 3.78 50.55
N ALA A 2 52.02 2.96 49.51
CA ALA A 2 52.33 3.17 48.11
C ALA A 2 51.69 2.08 47.23
N LYS A 3 51.49 2.46 45.97
CA LYS A 3 50.97 1.72 44.82
C LYS A 3 52.16 1.11 44.07
N LYS A 4 52.09 -0.14 43.57
CA LYS A 4 52.35 -0.53 42.16
C LYS A 4 52.80 -2.00 41.93
N ARG A 5 52.08 -2.60 40.96
CA ARG A 5 52.55 -3.34 39.77
C ARG A 5 52.94 -4.82 39.90
N LEU A 6 52.10 -5.64 39.27
CA LEU A 6 52.40 -6.45 38.07
C LEU A 6 51.06 -6.53 37.30
N ALA A 7 50.76 -5.71 36.29
CA ALA A 7 51.22 -5.76 34.90
C ALA A 7 51.13 -7.17 34.29
N THR A 8 50.04 -7.45 33.57
CA THR A 8 50.04 -7.87 32.15
C THR A 8 48.61 -8.00 31.63
N ASP A 9 48.21 -7.11 30.72
CA ASP A 9 47.25 -7.34 29.62
C ASP A 9 48.02 -7.07 28.32
N PRO A 10 47.56 -7.43 27.11
CA PRO A 10 46.89 -8.65 26.61
C PRO A 10 47.63 -9.15 25.31
N PRO A 11 47.13 -10.08 24.44
CA PRO A 11 46.17 -9.65 23.41
C PRO A 11 45.20 -10.72 22.84
N ALA A 12 44.09 -10.20 22.29
CA ALA A 12 43.42 -10.61 21.05
C ALA A 12 43.05 -12.09 20.79
N GLY A 13 41.73 -12.31 20.73
CA GLY A 13 41.06 -12.86 19.55
C GLY A 13 41.37 -14.31 19.18
N LYS A 14 40.43 -15.21 19.51
CA LYS A 14 39.94 -16.28 18.61
C LYS A 14 38.85 -17.09 19.33
N ASN A 15 37.68 -17.12 18.72
CA ASN A 15 36.80 -18.30 18.67
C ASN A 15 36.52 -19.05 19.98
N GLU A 16 35.77 -18.45 20.90
CA GLU A 16 34.98 -19.27 21.84
C GLU A 16 33.55 -19.43 21.30
N LYS A 17 33.43 -20.30 20.28
CA LYS A 17 32.27 -21.19 20.18
C LYS A 17 32.34 -22.18 21.36
N SER A 18 32.27 -21.66 22.58
CA SER A 18 32.18 -22.46 23.79
C SER A 18 30.73 -22.93 23.89
N THR A 19 30.50 -24.07 23.25
CA THR A 19 29.35 -24.94 23.46
C THR A 19 29.26 -25.24 24.96
N ASN A 20 28.57 -24.38 25.72
CA ASN A 20 28.25 -24.60 27.13
C ASN A 20 27.20 -25.71 27.23
N ILE A 21 27.62 -26.95 27.00
CA ILE A 21 26.82 -28.18 27.12
C ILE A 21 26.41 -28.42 28.60
N PHE A 22 27.11 -27.79 29.54
CA PHE A 22 26.85 -27.89 30.99
C PHE A 22 26.06 -26.71 31.59
N ALA A 23 25.51 -25.81 30.77
CA ALA A 23 24.63 -24.77 31.30
C ALA A 23 23.34 -25.40 31.85
N ASN A 24 22.98 -25.00 33.07
CA ASN A 24 21.72 -25.35 33.73
C ASN A 24 20.55 -25.21 32.73
N PRO A 25 19.62 -26.19 32.62
CA PRO A 25 18.50 -26.13 31.69
C PRO A 25 17.65 -24.85 31.80
N VAL A 26 17.63 -24.19 32.96
CA VAL A 26 16.99 -22.87 33.16
C VAL A 26 17.76 -21.75 32.45
N ILE A 27 19.10 -21.70 32.60
CA ILE A 27 19.97 -20.71 31.94
C ILE A 27 19.99 -20.95 30.42
N ARG A 28 19.92 -22.21 29.98
CA ARG A 28 19.82 -22.54 28.55
C ARG A 28 18.52 -22.03 27.91
N LYS A 29 17.42 -21.99 28.66
CA LYS A 29 16.15 -21.38 28.20
C LYS A 29 16.25 -19.86 28.17
N LEU A 30 16.89 -19.24 29.16
CA LEU A 30 17.17 -17.81 29.16
C LEU A 30 18.06 -17.42 27.97
N ASN A 31 19.18 -18.12 27.75
CA ASN A 31 20.03 -17.87 26.59
C ASN A 31 19.28 -18.09 25.28
N LYS A 32 18.45 -19.14 25.15
CA LYS A 32 17.60 -19.29 23.95
C LYS A 32 16.55 -18.20 23.78
N VAL A 33 16.07 -17.59 24.87
CA VAL A 33 15.09 -16.50 24.84
C VAL A 33 15.78 -15.17 24.55
N THR A 34 16.98 -14.94 25.11
CA THR A 34 17.84 -13.79 24.84
C THR A 34 18.40 -13.86 23.42
N GLU A 35 18.91 -15.00 22.98
CA GLU A 35 19.30 -15.27 21.58
C GLU A 35 18.11 -15.11 20.65
N ARG A 36 16.90 -15.60 20.96
CA ARG A 36 15.70 -15.31 20.13
C ARG A 36 15.26 -13.85 20.14
N ALA A 37 15.59 -13.10 21.19
CA ALA A 37 15.32 -11.67 21.28
C ALA A 37 16.38 -10.85 20.50
N GLU A 38 17.61 -11.36 20.39
CA GLU A 38 18.74 -10.77 19.66
C GLU A 38 18.85 -11.24 18.19
N GLU A 39 18.34 -12.43 17.83
CA GLU A 39 18.39 -13.04 16.49
C GLU A 39 17.43 -12.39 15.49
N GLY A 40 16.50 -11.55 15.94
CA GLY A 40 15.72 -10.73 15.04
C GLY A 40 16.51 -9.47 14.70
N GLU A 41 17.23 -9.46 13.57
CA GLU A 41 17.80 -8.21 13.04
C GLU A 41 16.77 -7.08 13.17
N GLY A 42 17.18 -5.99 13.83
CA GLY A 42 16.31 -4.81 14.02
C GLY A 42 15.86 -4.28 12.66
N ALA A 43 14.64 -3.74 12.59
CA ALA A 43 14.10 -3.19 11.37
C ALA A 43 15.03 -2.11 10.78
N THR A 44 15.24 -2.18 9.47
CA THR A 44 16.15 -1.34 8.69
C THR A 44 15.39 -0.54 7.63
N TYR A 45 15.89 0.67 7.30
CA TYR A 45 15.33 1.45 6.19
C TYR A 45 15.46 0.70 4.86
N SER A 46 16.62 0.07 4.61
CA SER A 46 16.86 -0.68 3.37
C SER A 46 15.89 -1.86 3.21
N GLY A 47 15.62 -2.61 4.29
CA GLY A 47 14.67 -3.72 4.26
C GLY A 47 13.25 -3.26 3.94
N ILE A 48 12.81 -2.14 4.53
CA ILE A 48 11.50 -1.56 4.25
C ILE A 48 11.40 -1.10 2.79
N THR A 49 12.38 -0.36 2.28
CA THR A 49 12.36 0.14 0.89
C THR A 49 12.29 -1.01 -0.12
N ILE A 50 13.10 -2.06 0.05
CA ILE A 50 13.08 -3.23 -0.85
C ILE A 50 11.71 -3.91 -0.83
N LYS A 51 11.09 -4.08 0.34
CA LYS A 51 9.78 -4.69 0.48
C LYS A 51 8.66 -3.82 -0.10
N THR A 52 8.75 -2.50 0.04
CA THR A 52 7.81 -1.57 -0.59
C THR A 52 7.89 -1.66 -2.11
N VAL A 53 9.11 -1.62 -2.66
CA VAL A 53 9.34 -1.77 -4.11
C VAL A 53 8.83 -3.13 -4.60
N PHE A 54 9.05 -4.20 -3.84
CA PHE A 54 8.47 -5.51 -4.14
C PHE A 54 6.94 -5.45 -4.27
N PHE A 55 6.22 -4.86 -3.31
CA PHE A 55 4.75 -4.74 -3.41
C PHE A 55 4.30 -3.91 -4.61
N LEU A 56 5.02 -2.83 -4.94
CA LEU A 56 4.72 -2.00 -6.11
C LEU A 56 4.97 -2.76 -7.42
N LEU A 57 6.07 -3.51 -7.53
CA LEU A 57 6.36 -4.35 -8.68
C LEU A 57 5.34 -5.47 -8.84
N VAL A 58 4.88 -6.08 -7.74
CA VAL A 58 3.81 -7.07 -7.76
C VAL A 58 2.50 -6.45 -8.29
N THR A 59 2.18 -5.20 -7.91
CA THR A 59 1.02 -4.49 -8.46
C THR A 59 1.15 -4.27 -9.96
N ILE A 60 2.34 -3.86 -10.45
CA ILE A 60 2.62 -3.75 -11.89
C ILE A 60 2.49 -5.12 -12.57
N GLY A 61 2.97 -6.19 -11.92
CA GLY A 61 2.79 -7.56 -12.38
C GLY A 61 1.32 -7.96 -12.48
N GLY A 62 0.47 -7.51 -11.55
CA GLY A 62 -0.99 -7.70 -11.61
C GLY A 62 -1.63 -6.98 -12.80
N VAL A 63 -1.19 -5.75 -13.12
CA VAL A 63 -1.62 -5.03 -14.32
C VAL A 63 -1.20 -5.80 -15.58
N ALA A 64 0.06 -6.21 -15.65
CA ALA A 64 0.59 -6.98 -16.79
C ALA A 64 -0.14 -8.32 -16.95
N LEU A 65 -0.49 -8.99 -15.85
CA LEU A 65 -1.29 -10.22 -15.86
C LEU A 65 -2.67 -9.98 -16.48
N TYR A 66 -3.34 -8.87 -16.15
CA TYR A 66 -4.61 -8.53 -16.78
C TYR A 66 -4.47 -8.36 -18.30
N TYR A 67 -3.49 -7.59 -18.76
CA TYR A 67 -3.24 -7.40 -20.21
C TYR A 67 -2.87 -8.72 -20.91
N ALA A 68 -2.10 -9.59 -20.27
CA ALA A 68 -1.77 -10.91 -20.80
C ALA A 68 -3.03 -11.77 -20.93
N LEU A 69 -3.86 -11.87 -19.89
CA LEU A 69 -5.13 -12.61 -19.94
C LEU A 69 -6.09 -12.01 -20.96
N GLN A 70 -6.09 -10.68 -21.11
CA GLN A 70 -6.88 -10.01 -22.13
C GLN A 70 -6.44 -10.41 -23.54
N ALA A 71 -5.14 -10.40 -23.81
CA ALA A 71 -4.58 -10.70 -25.13
C ALA A 71 -4.76 -12.17 -25.52
N PHE A 72 -4.50 -13.10 -24.59
CA PHE A 72 -4.49 -14.54 -24.88
C PHE A 72 -5.83 -15.24 -24.68
N TYR A 73 -6.66 -14.78 -23.73
CA TYR A 73 -7.86 -15.49 -23.31
C TYR A 73 -9.13 -14.69 -23.55
N PHE A 74 -9.28 -13.50 -22.95
CA PHE A 74 -10.54 -12.77 -23.01
C PHE A 74 -10.89 -12.29 -24.43
N SER A 75 -9.90 -11.91 -25.24
CA SER A 75 -10.10 -11.51 -26.64
C SER A 75 -10.76 -12.59 -27.51
N SER A 76 -10.56 -13.87 -27.18
CA SER A 76 -11.09 -15.01 -27.94
C SER A 76 -12.52 -15.39 -27.56
N LEU A 77 -13.02 -14.88 -26.44
CA LEU A 77 -14.35 -15.18 -25.93
C LEU A 77 -15.41 -14.26 -26.55
N PRO A 78 -16.69 -14.68 -26.55
CA PRO A 78 -17.80 -13.80 -26.93
C PRO A 78 -17.79 -12.54 -26.05
N GLN A 79 -17.75 -11.38 -26.69
CA GLN A 79 -17.74 -10.07 -26.05
C GLN A 79 -19.14 -9.47 -26.14
N GLU A 80 -19.69 -9.08 -24.99
CA GLU A 80 -20.86 -8.22 -24.94
C GLU A 80 -20.39 -6.76 -24.99
N LYS A 81 -21.10 -5.96 -25.80
CA LYS A 81 -20.83 -4.53 -25.94
C LYS A 81 -21.96 -3.76 -25.29
N VAL A 82 -21.66 -3.08 -24.20
CA VAL A 82 -22.58 -2.12 -23.57
C VAL A 82 -22.14 -0.73 -23.99
N VAL A 83 -23.04 -0.03 -24.67
CA VAL A 83 -22.82 1.36 -25.10
C VAL A 83 -23.57 2.25 -24.13
N SER A 84 -22.84 3.08 -23.39
CA SER A 84 -23.40 4.13 -22.54
C SER A 84 -22.71 5.45 -22.89
N ASP A 85 -23.49 6.43 -23.36
CA ASP A 85 -23.11 7.84 -23.59
C ASP A 85 -21.69 8.05 -24.16
N ASP A 86 -21.33 7.28 -25.21
CA ASP A 86 -20.05 7.28 -25.98
C ASP A 86 -18.90 6.39 -25.48
N ILE A 87 -19.03 5.69 -24.35
CA ILE A 87 -18.06 4.68 -23.91
C ILE A 87 -18.56 3.29 -24.31
N VAL A 88 -17.78 2.60 -25.15
CA VAL A 88 -18.06 1.20 -25.54
C VAL A 88 -17.33 0.25 -24.61
N PHE A 89 -18.05 -0.29 -23.64
CA PHE A 89 -17.53 -1.35 -22.79
C PHE A 89 -17.63 -2.68 -23.52
N SER A 90 -16.49 -3.26 -23.90
CA SER A 90 -16.43 -4.62 -24.42
C SER A 90 -15.90 -5.54 -23.34
N PHE A 91 -16.76 -6.42 -22.82
CA PHE A 91 -16.38 -7.37 -21.78
C PHE A 91 -16.94 -8.77 -22.06
N SER A 92 -16.29 -9.78 -21.49
CA SER A 92 -16.85 -11.13 -21.40
C SER A 92 -17.42 -11.40 -20.02
N ILE A 93 -18.43 -12.27 -19.90
CA ILE A 93 -18.98 -12.72 -18.61
C ILE A 93 -17.85 -13.30 -17.73
N ILE A 94 -16.93 -14.05 -18.33
CA ILE A 94 -15.80 -14.64 -17.60
C ILE A 94 -14.85 -13.54 -17.10
N GLU A 95 -14.62 -12.49 -17.89
CA GLU A 95 -13.80 -11.35 -17.47
C GLU A 95 -14.41 -10.65 -16.24
N ILE A 96 -15.72 -10.42 -16.24
CA ILE A 96 -16.44 -9.84 -15.10
C ILE A 96 -16.28 -10.70 -13.83
N LEU A 97 -16.36 -12.03 -13.94
CA LEU A 97 -16.18 -12.91 -12.78
C LEU A 97 -14.79 -12.78 -12.15
N PHE A 98 -13.74 -12.66 -12.97
CA PHE A 98 -12.39 -12.43 -12.49
C PHE A 98 -12.22 -11.05 -11.84
N VAL A 99 -12.79 -10.01 -12.44
CA VAL A 99 -12.80 -8.65 -11.87
C VAL A 99 -13.53 -8.61 -10.54
N LEU A 100 -14.69 -9.27 -10.44
CA LEU A 100 -15.46 -9.36 -9.21
C LEU A 100 -14.66 -10.09 -8.11
N ALA A 101 -14.00 -11.19 -8.45
CA ALA A 101 -13.12 -11.89 -7.51
C ALA A 101 -11.98 -10.98 -7.03
N ALA A 102 -11.32 -10.25 -7.94
CA ALA A 102 -10.26 -9.31 -7.60
C ALA A 102 -10.77 -8.15 -6.72
N LEU A 103 -12.00 -7.67 -6.95
CA LEU A 103 -12.66 -6.64 -6.14
C LEU A 103 -12.92 -7.13 -4.71
N VAL A 104 -13.44 -8.35 -4.56
CA VAL A 104 -13.64 -8.97 -3.24
C VAL A 104 -12.32 -9.11 -2.50
N PHE A 105 -11.27 -9.61 -3.16
CA PHE A 105 -9.95 -9.74 -2.55
C PHE A 105 -9.38 -8.39 -2.12
N THR A 106 -9.51 -7.36 -2.95
CA THR A 106 -9.03 -6.02 -2.67
C THR A 106 -9.69 -5.39 -1.43
N ILE A 107 -10.96 -5.69 -1.17
CA ILE A 107 -11.67 -5.17 0.01
C ILE A 107 -11.38 -6.02 1.25
N VAL A 108 -11.38 -7.35 1.12
CA VAL A 108 -11.29 -8.27 2.25
C VAL A 108 -9.86 -8.39 2.79
N ILE A 109 -8.85 -8.41 1.91
CA ILE A 109 -7.46 -8.66 2.31
C ILE A 109 -6.89 -7.55 3.23
N PRO A 110 -7.09 -6.25 2.95
CA PRO A 110 -6.65 -5.19 3.86
C PRO A 110 -7.24 -5.32 5.27
N ILE A 111 -8.49 -5.77 5.38
CA ILE A 111 -9.14 -6.03 6.66
C ILE A 111 -8.48 -7.22 7.36
N LEU A 112 -8.22 -8.31 6.63
CA LEU A 112 -7.51 -9.47 7.17
C LEU A 112 -6.08 -9.14 7.62
N THR A 113 -5.37 -8.26 6.91
CA THR A 113 -4.02 -7.82 7.32
C THR A 113 -4.01 -7.09 8.65
N MET A 114 -5.10 -6.43 9.05
CA MET A 114 -5.19 -5.78 10.36
C MET A 114 -5.16 -6.80 11.51
N PHE A 115 -5.66 -8.01 11.28
CA PHE A 115 -5.71 -9.06 12.30
C PHE A 115 -4.47 -9.97 12.26
N ILE A 116 -3.86 -10.19 11.09
CA ILE A 116 -2.79 -11.19 10.90
C ILE A 116 -1.46 -10.53 10.52
N HIS A 117 -0.78 -9.95 11.52
CA HIS A 117 0.52 -9.27 11.34
C HIS A 117 1.64 -10.20 10.81
N LYS A 118 1.60 -11.49 11.14
CA LYS A 118 2.60 -12.46 10.68
C LYS A 118 2.40 -12.88 9.21
N GLY A 119 1.21 -12.68 8.66
CA GLY A 119 0.81 -13.10 7.31
C GLY A 119 1.02 -12.03 6.25
N ILE A 120 1.49 -10.83 6.63
CA ILE A 120 1.59 -9.66 5.73
C ILE A 120 2.37 -9.90 4.44
N PRO A 121 3.47 -10.68 4.41
CA PRO A 121 4.13 -10.97 3.14
C PRO A 121 3.18 -11.65 2.14
N PHE A 122 2.37 -12.59 2.60
CA PHE A 122 1.43 -13.33 1.75
C PHE A 122 0.19 -12.49 1.42
N THR A 123 -0.46 -11.94 2.44
CA THR A 123 -1.68 -11.15 2.26
C THR A 123 -1.41 -9.85 1.51
N GLY A 124 -0.31 -9.16 1.79
CA GLY A 124 0.10 -7.96 1.07
C GLY A 124 0.37 -8.23 -0.41
N THR A 125 1.00 -9.36 -0.74
CA THR A 125 1.23 -9.77 -2.14
C THR A 125 -0.09 -10.05 -2.85
N LEU A 126 -1.00 -10.77 -2.18
CA LEU A 126 -2.32 -11.08 -2.75
C LEU A 126 -3.15 -9.80 -2.98
N TYR A 127 -3.07 -8.83 -2.06
CA TYR A 127 -3.65 -7.50 -2.26
C TYR A 127 -3.04 -6.80 -3.47
N SER A 128 -1.71 -6.71 -3.55
CA SER A 128 -1.02 -6.05 -4.67
C SER A 128 -1.38 -6.65 -6.03
N VAL A 129 -1.42 -7.97 -6.16
CA VAL A 129 -1.83 -8.63 -7.41
C VAL A 129 -3.28 -8.31 -7.76
N SER A 130 -4.19 -8.45 -6.80
CA SER A 130 -5.63 -8.21 -7.00
C SER A 130 -5.90 -6.75 -7.38
N GLN A 131 -5.23 -5.82 -6.70
CA GLN A 131 -5.32 -4.39 -6.95
C GLN A 131 -4.72 -4.02 -8.31
N GLY A 132 -3.60 -4.63 -8.69
CA GLY A 132 -3.00 -4.47 -10.01
C GLY A 132 -3.93 -4.98 -11.12
N PHE A 133 -4.61 -6.10 -10.90
CA PHE A 133 -5.57 -6.64 -11.86
C PHE A 133 -6.75 -5.69 -12.09
N LEU A 134 -7.34 -5.14 -11.02
CA LEU A 134 -8.39 -4.13 -11.11
C LEU A 134 -7.92 -2.85 -11.81
N LEU A 135 -6.70 -2.41 -11.51
CA LEU A 135 -6.09 -1.27 -12.18
C LEU A 135 -5.97 -1.50 -13.69
N GLY A 136 -5.51 -2.68 -14.11
CA GLY A 136 -5.45 -3.04 -15.53
C GLY A 136 -6.82 -2.97 -16.20
N TRP A 137 -7.85 -3.51 -15.53
CA TRP A 137 -9.23 -3.47 -16.02
C TRP A 137 -9.75 -2.04 -16.15
N ILE A 138 -9.54 -1.20 -15.13
CA ILE A 138 -9.91 0.23 -15.18
C ILE A 138 -9.20 0.92 -16.34
N ILE A 139 -7.89 0.73 -16.49
CA ILE A 139 -7.11 1.42 -17.51
C ILE A 139 -7.64 1.10 -18.92
N LYS A 140 -7.84 -0.18 -19.23
CA LYS A 140 -8.33 -0.60 -20.55
C LYS A 140 -9.76 -0.11 -20.81
N ASN A 141 -10.67 -0.29 -19.85
CA ASN A 141 -12.10 -0.05 -20.07
C ASN A 141 -12.50 1.42 -19.92
N LEU A 142 -11.90 2.16 -18.99
CA LEU A 142 -12.23 3.59 -18.80
C LEU A 142 -11.41 4.52 -19.69
N LEU A 143 -10.16 4.17 -20.04
CA LEU A 143 -9.34 5.06 -20.87
C LEU A 143 -9.41 4.76 -22.36
N GLY A 144 -9.80 3.55 -22.79
CA GLY A 144 -10.25 3.27 -24.16
C GLY A 144 -9.42 3.86 -25.33
N GLY A 145 -8.11 4.04 -25.16
CA GLY A 145 -7.23 4.74 -26.12
C GLY A 145 -6.33 5.84 -25.51
N TYR A 146 -6.64 6.35 -24.32
CA TYR A 146 -5.86 7.34 -23.60
C TYR A 146 -4.84 6.72 -22.62
N GLU A 147 -4.13 5.67 -23.04
CA GLU A 147 -3.16 4.95 -22.16
C GLU A 147 -2.03 5.85 -21.64
N TRP A 148 -1.71 6.95 -22.35
CA TRP A 148 -0.73 7.94 -21.91
C TRP A 148 -1.10 8.61 -20.58
N ILE A 149 -2.40 8.68 -20.23
CA ILE A 149 -2.87 9.23 -18.96
C ILE A 149 -2.43 8.33 -17.79
N ALA A 150 -2.37 7.00 -17.98
CA ALA A 150 -1.86 6.11 -16.95
C ALA A 150 -0.38 6.39 -16.65
N TRP A 151 0.43 6.62 -17.70
CA TRP A 151 1.83 7.02 -17.55
C TRP A 151 1.98 8.41 -16.90
N ALA A 152 1.12 9.37 -17.27
CA ALA A 152 1.09 10.69 -16.63
C ALA A 152 0.74 10.59 -15.13
N ALA A 153 -0.25 9.76 -14.77
CA ALA A 153 -0.62 9.51 -13.39
C ALA A 153 0.54 8.90 -12.59
N LEU A 154 1.27 7.94 -13.15
CA LEU A 154 2.49 7.38 -12.54
C LEU A 154 3.57 8.45 -12.33
N GLY A 155 3.78 9.34 -13.29
CA GLY A 155 4.74 10.43 -13.16
C GLY A 155 4.39 11.38 -12.01
N ILE A 156 3.11 11.76 -11.91
CA ILE A 156 2.61 12.64 -10.83
C ILE A 156 2.71 11.94 -9.46
N THR A 157 2.43 10.64 -9.36
CA THR A 157 2.52 9.94 -8.08
C THR A 157 3.94 9.83 -7.57
N LEU A 158 4.89 9.50 -8.46
CA LEU A 158 6.31 9.47 -8.11
C LEU A 158 6.79 10.86 -7.69
N LEU A 159 6.34 11.92 -8.37
CA LEU A 159 6.63 13.29 -7.98
C LEU A 159 6.06 13.62 -6.59
N LEU A 160 4.80 13.28 -6.32
CA LEU A 160 4.16 13.52 -5.02
C LEU A 160 4.88 12.79 -3.89
N VAL A 161 5.26 11.52 -4.11
CA VAL A 161 6.02 10.72 -3.14
C VAL A 161 7.40 11.34 -2.90
N ALA A 162 8.11 11.75 -3.96
CA ALA A 162 9.43 12.36 -3.85
C ALA A 162 9.37 13.71 -3.09
N VAL A 163 8.41 14.57 -3.43
CA VAL A 163 8.21 15.86 -2.75
C VAL A 163 7.88 15.63 -1.28
N MET A 164 6.94 14.73 -0.97
CA MET A 164 6.59 14.44 0.43
C MET A 164 7.75 13.81 1.21
N ALA A 165 8.55 12.95 0.58
CA ALA A 165 9.75 12.38 1.20
C ALA A 165 10.76 13.49 1.55
N VAL A 166 11.01 14.43 0.63
CA VAL A 166 11.90 15.58 0.88
C VAL A 166 11.35 16.47 2.00
N LEU A 167 10.05 16.79 1.99
CA LEU A 167 9.41 17.60 3.02
C LEU A 167 9.51 16.94 4.42
N TYR A 168 9.37 15.63 4.47
CA TYR A 168 9.50 14.85 5.70
C TYR A 168 10.94 14.83 6.22
N THR A 169 11.92 14.50 5.36
CA THR A 169 13.34 14.48 5.73
C THR A 169 13.86 15.86 6.12
N ALA A 170 13.37 16.92 5.48
CA ALA A 170 13.67 18.30 5.86
C ALA A 170 13.05 18.72 7.21
N ARG A 171 12.24 17.85 7.83
CA ARG A 171 11.53 18.10 9.11
C ARG A 171 10.68 19.37 9.11
N ILE A 172 10.23 19.81 7.93
CA ILE A 172 9.36 20.98 7.77
C ILE A 172 8.01 20.70 8.43
N ILE A 173 7.50 19.47 8.28
CA ILE A 173 6.20 19.05 8.82
C ILE A 173 6.43 17.99 9.89
N LYS A 174 6.01 18.27 11.13
CA LYS A 174 6.08 17.33 12.25
C LYS A 174 4.77 16.56 12.40
N VAL A 175 4.85 15.24 12.35
CA VAL A 175 3.70 14.34 12.54
C VAL A 175 3.38 14.22 14.03
N THR A 176 2.36 14.94 14.48
CA THR A 176 1.89 14.89 15.87
C THR A 176 0.80 13.83 16.07
N LYS A 177 0.51 13.46 17.32
CA LYS A 177 -0.63 12.57 17.64
C LYS A 177 -1.95 13.13 17.11
N LYS A 178 -2.20 14.44 17.27
CA LYS A 178 -3.40 15.11 16.76
C LYS A 178 -3.50 15.04 15.23
N PHE A 179 -2.38 15.26 14.53
CA PHE A 179 -2.33 15.13 13.07
C PHE A 179 -2.73 13.73 12.62
N ARG A 180 -2.16 12.68 13.24
CA ARG A 180 -2.52 11.28 12.95
C ARG A 180 -4.01 11.03 13.16
N THR A 181 -4.58 11.47 14.28
CA THR A 181 -6.02 11.32 14.56
C THR A 181 -6.90 12.01 13.52
N ILE A 182 -6.58 13.26 13.16
CA ILE A 182 -7.34 14.01 12.14
C ILE A 182 -7.30 13.27 10.80
N LEU A 183 -6.12 12.81 10.38
CA LEU A 183 -5.98 12.06 9.13
C LEU A 183 -6.77 10.75 9.14
N THR A 184 -6.74 9.99 10.25
CA THR A 184 -7.54 8.76 10.37
C THR A 184 -9.03 9.07 10.26
N VAL A 185 -9.52 10.15 10.89
CA VAL A 185 -10.93 10.56 10.80
C VAL A 185 -11.30 10.96 9.36
N LEU A 186 -10.43 11.69 8.66
CA LEU A 186 -10.63 12.06 7.26
C LEU A 186 -10.70 10.82 6.36
N PHE A 187 -9.79 9.86 6.56
CA PHE A 187 -9.76 8.61 5.82
C PHE A 187 -11.04 7.79 6.02
N VAL A 188 -11.45 7.59 7.28
CA VAL A 188 -12.68 6.86 7.62
C VAL A 188 -13.92 7.56 7.06
N THR A 189 -14.00 8.88 7.18
CA THR A 189 -15.10 9.68 6.61
C THR A 189 -15.17 9.52 5.08
N MET A 190 -14.03 9.48 4.39
CA MET A 190 -13.98 9.29 2.94
C MET A 190 -14.50 7.90 2.52
N ILE A 191 -14.16 6.85 3.28
CA ILE A 191 -14.67 5.49 3.03
C ILE A 191 -16.17 5.43 3.31
N LEU A 192 -16.62 5.93 4.46
CA LEU A 192 -18.03 5.91 4.84
C LEU A 192 -18.89 6.72 3.86
N SER A 193 -18.43 7.89 3.41
CA SER A 193 -19.14 8.69 2.41
C SER A 193 -19.23 7.95 1.06
N SER A 194 -18.17 7.25 0.65
CA SER A 194 -18.19 6.43 -0.57
C SER A 194 -19.22 5.29 -0.46
N ILE A 195 -19.25 4.58 0.67
CA ILE A 195 -20.24 3.51 0.93
C ILE A 195 -21.67 4.09 0.97
N ALA A 196 -21.87 5.22 1.65
CA ALA A 196 -23.16 5.89 1.72
C ALA A 196 -23.66 6.29 0.32
N CYS A 197 -22.78 6.80 -0.55
CA CYS A 197 -23.13 7.11 -1.93
C CYS A 197 -23.59 5.87 -2.70
N VAL A 198 -22.88 4.74 -2.57
CA VAL A 198 -23.27 3.46 -3.21
C VAL A 198 -24.62 2.97 -2.70
N VAL A 199 -24.86 2.99 -1.38
CA VAL A 199 -26.14 2.58 -0.80
C VAL A 199 -27.28 3.47 -1.28
N CYS A 200 -27.08 4.79 -1.30
CA CYS A 200 -28.09 5.74 -1.80
C CYS A 200 -28.32 5.60 -3.32
N TYR A 201 -27.32 5.18 -4.09
CA TYR A 201 -27.48 4.88 -5.51
C TYR A 201 -28.34 3.63 -5.74
N CYS A 202 -28.23 2.61 -4.89
CA CYS A 202 -29.03 1.38 -4.97
C CYS A 202 -30.52 1.58 -4.61
N ILE A 203 -30.87 2.65 -3.89
CA ILE A 203 -32.25 2.95 -3.54
C ILE A 203 -32.91 3.72 -4.70
N PRO A 204 -33.96 3.18 -5.36
CA PRO A 204 -34.55 3.80 -6.55
C PRO A 204 -35.00 5.24 -6.33
N ALA A 205 -35.52 5.56 -5.14
CA ALA A 205 -36.01 6.91 -4.79
C ALA A 205 -34.91 7.98 -4.72
N THR A 206 -33.67 7.61 -4.41
CA THR A 206 -32.52 8.53 -4.29
C THR A 206 -31.53 8.39 -5.44
N SER A 207 -31.64 7.33 -6.25
CA SER A 207 -30.74 6.99 -7.35
C SER A 207 -30.52 8.16 -8.33
N SER A 208 -31.59 8.85 -8.72
CA SER A 208 -31.55 9.97 -9.67
C SER A 208 -30.81 11.19 -9.10
N ILE A 209 -31.00 11.51 -7.82
CA ILE A 209 -30.34 12.63 -7.14
C ILE A 209 -28.84 12.34 -7.01
N VAL A 210 -28.49 11.12 -6.62
CA VAL A 210 -27.10 10.70 -6.49
C VAL A 210 -26.41 10.65 -7.85
N ALA A 211 -27.08 10.15 -8.90
CA ALA A 211 -26.56 10.15 -10.26
C ALA A 211 -26.26 11.57 -10.75
N VAL A 212 -27.15 12.54 -10.51
CA VAL A 212 -26.92 13.95 -10.87
C VAL A 212 -25.74 14.54 -10.09
N MET A 213 -25.57 14.19 -8.81
CA MET A 213 -24.41 14.63 -8.03
C MET A 213 -23.09 14.03 -8.52
N LEU A 214 -23.05 12.72 -8.81
CA LEU A 214 -21.86 12.02 -9.29
C LEU A 214 -21.46 12.46 -10.70
N ASN A 215 -22.45 12.79 -11.54
CA ASN A 215 -22.23 13.33 -12.88
C ASN A 215 -21.91 14.83 -12.87
N ASN A 216 -21.89 15.50 -11.70
CA ASN A 216 -21.50 16.90 -11.65
C ASN A 216 -19.97 17.03 -11.78
N PRO A 217 -19.47 17.61 -12.89
CA PRO A 217 -18.04 17.57 -13.20
C PRO A 217 -17.19 18.41 -12.24
N ILE A 218 -17.76 19.45 -11.61
CA ILE A 218 -17.05 20.30 -10.66
C ILE A 218 -16.90 19.57 -9.33
N LEU A 219 -17.97 18.92 -8.89
CA LEU A 219 -17.99 18.16 -7.64
C LEU A 219 -17.03 16.97 -7.70
N SER A 220 -17.01 16.22 -8.81
CA SER A 220 -16.12 15.06 -8.98
C SER A 220 -14.64 15.44 -8.96
N ILE A 221 -14.28 16.55 -9.63
CA ILE A 221 -12.91 17.09 -9.58
C ILE A 221 -12.54 17.52 -8.14
N ALA A 222 -13.44 18.25 -7.45
CA ALA A 222 -13.18 18.71 -6.10
C ALA A 222 -12.93 17.54 -5.13
N VAL A 223 -13.74 16.48 -5.21
CA VAL A 223 -13.59 15.26 -4.39
C VAL A 223 -12.27 14.54 -4.71
N ALA A 224 -11.90 14.42 -5.99
CA ALA A 224 -10.65 13.81 -6.40
C ALA A 224 -9.43 14.57 -5.85
N VAL A 225 -9.40 15.91 -5.99
CA VAL A 225 -8.32 16.77 -5.47
C VAL A 225 -8.21 16.65 -3.94
N ILE A 226 -9.32 16.72 -3.22
CA ILE A 226 -9.33 16.53 -1.75
C ILE A 226 -8.77 15.15 -1.40
N GLY A 227 -9.16 14.11 -2.13
CA GLY A 227 -8.63 12.76 -1.96
C GLY A 227 -7.11 12.67 -2.14
N ILE A 228 -6.56 13.34 -3.16
CA ILE A 228 -5.10 13.40 -3.40
C ILE A 228 -4.39 14.12 -2.25
N ILE A 229 -4.93 15.24 -1.76
CA ILE A 229 -4.36 15.97 -0.62
C ILE A 229 -4.33 15.07 0.63
N ILE A 230 -5.44 14.40 0.94
CA ILE A 230 -5.50 13.51 2.10
C ILE A 230 -4.51 12.35 1.95
N ALA A 231 -4.47 11.71 0.79
CA ALA A 231 -3.58 10.57 0.53
C ALA A 231 -2.09 10.98 0.61
N THR A 232 -1.73 12.14 0.10
CA THR A 232 -0.35 12.66 0.18
C THR A 232 0.03 13.07 1.59
N LEU A 233 -0.90 13.60 2.40
CA LEU A 233 -0.66 13.82 3.83
C LEU A 233 -0.49 12.49 4.59
N PHE A 234 -1.13 11.42 4.14
CA PHE A 234 -0.99 10.08 4.72
C PHE A 234 0.44 9.53 4.55
N LEU A 235 1.13 9.87 3.47
CA LEU A 235 2.55 9.53 3.29
C LEU A 235 3.42 10.04 4.45
N LEU A 236 3.13 11.24 5.00
CA LEU A 236 3.88 11.75 6.15
C LEU A 236 3.70 10.83 7.37
N VAL A 237 2.49 10.31 7.57
CA VAL A 237 2.20 9.36 8.65
C VAL A 237 2.93 8.04 8.42
N ASP A 238 3.02 7.59 7.16
CA ASP A 238 3.77 6.39 6.79
C ASP A 238 5.27 6.56 7.05
N PHE A 239 5.86 7.68 6.63
CA PHE A 239 7.27 8.00 6.88
C PHE A 239 7.60 8.10 8.37
N ASP A 240 6.74 8.74 9.17
CA ASP A 240 6.90 8.78 10.64
C ASP A 240 6.73 7.40 11.28
N THR A 241 5.91 6.53 10.69
CA THR A 241 5.78 5.14 11.15
C THR A 241 7.03 4.32 10.82
N ILE A 242 7.63 4.53 9.63
CA ILE A 242 8.89 3.90 9.21
C ILE A 242 10.04 4.37 10.12
N GLU A 243 10.19 5.69 10.33
CA GLU A 243 11.24 6.24 11.20
C GLU A 243 11.13 5.68 12.62
N LYS A 244 9.92 5.61 13.18
CA LYS A 244 9.68 5.00 14.50
C LYS A 244 9.97 3.50 14.53
N THR A 245 9.70 2.79 13.46
CA THR A 245 9.95 1.34 13.38
C THR A 245 11.45 1.04 13.45
N VAL A 246 12.26 1.82 12.73
CA VAL A 246 13.72 1.69 12.71
C VAL A 246 14.35 2.25 13.98
N THR A 247 13.94 3.44 14.42
CA THR A 247 14.51 4.10 15.62
C THR A 247 14.26 3.30 16.89
N ASN A 248 13.09 2.66 17.01
CA ASN A 248 12.78 1.80 18.15
C ASN A 248 13.32 0.37 18.00
N SER A 249 14.09 0.08 16.93
CA SER A 249 14.65 -1.25 16.65
C SER A 249 13.61 -2.37 16.73
N LEU A 250 12.43 -2.15 16.14
CA LEU A 250 11.37 -3.16 16.16
C LEU A 250 11.83 -4.42 15.40
N PRO A 251 11.33 -5.62 15.77
CA PRO A 251 11.71 -6.85 15.08
C PRO A 251 11.47 -6.78 13.56
N GLN A 252 12.33 -7.41 12.76
CA GLN A 252 12.29 -7.41 11.29
C GLN A 252 10.92 -7.67 10.64
N LYS A 253 10.05 -8.44 11.31
CA LYS A 253 8.66 -8.70 10.87
C LYS A 253 7.85 -7.41 10.68
N TYR A 254 8.14 -6.34 11.43
CA TYR A 254 7.46 -5.05 11.31
C TYR A 254 7.88 -4.27 10.07
N GLU A 255 9.00 -4.61 9.43
CA GLU A 255 9.36 -4.02 8.14
C GLU A 255 8.30 -4.32 7.08
N TRP A 256 7.70 -5.51 7.11
CA TRP A 256 6.62 -5.88 6.19
C TRP A 256 5.36 -5.04 6.41
N VAL A 257 5.03 -4.74 7.66
CA VAL A 257 3.88 -3.88 8.02
C VAL A 257 4.10 -2.47 7.47
N ALA A 258 5.27 -1.90 7.77
CA ALA A 258 5.60 -0.54 7.37
C ALA A 258 5.72 -0.41 5.83
N ALA A 259 6.32 -1.40 5.17
CA ALA A 259 6.44 -1.45 3.72
C ALA A 259 5.07 -1.58 3.03
N PHE A 260 4.20 -2.44 3.55
CA PHE A 260 2.85 -2.61 3.02
C PHE A 260 2.01 -1.33 3.17
N GLY A 261 2.05 -0.69 4.34
CA GLY A 261 1.34 0.58 4.56
C GLY A 261 1.78 1.67 3.58
N LEU A 262 3.10 1.83 3.40
CA LEU A 262 3.63 2.77 2.42
C LEU A 262 3.22 2.41 0.98
N ALA A 263 3.33 1.14 0.59
CA ALA A 263 2.92 0.69 -0.75
C ALA A 263 1.42 0.91 -0.99
N PHE A 264 0.58 0.63 0.00
CA PHE A 264 -0.86 0.86 -0.05
C PHE A 264 -1.17 2.33 -0.31
N THR A 265 -0.55 3.25 0.44
CA THR A 265 -0.73 4.70 0.23
C THR A 265 -0.27 5.14 -1.14
N VAL A 266 0.88 4.64 -1.63
CA VAL A 266 1.38 4.95 -2.98
C VAL A 266 0.39 4.50 -4.07
N ILE A 267 -0.13 3.27 -3.97
CA ILE A 267 -1.14 2.75 -4.91
C ILE A 267 -2.43 3.55 -4.82
N TRP A 268 -2.82 3.97 -3.62
CA TRP A 268 -4.02 4.77 -3.41
C TRP A 268 -3.89 6.18 -4.01
N ILE A 269 -2.73 6.83 -3.87
CA ILE A 269 -2.43 8.10 -4.57
C ILE A 269 -2.54 7.90 -6.08
N TYR A 270 -2.01 6.80 -6.61
CA TYR A 270 -2.09 6.50 -8.05
C TYR A 270 -3.54 6.41 -8.53
N LEU A 271 -4.39 5.68 -7.82
CA LEU A 271 -5.82 5.62 -8.13
C LEU A 271 -6.47 7.00 -8.12
N LYS A 272 -6.17 7.85 -7.13
CA LYS A 272 -6.78 9.18 -7.02
C LYS A 272 -6.29 10.16 -8.08
N VAL A 273 -5.02 10.09 -8.46
CA VAL A 273 -4.48 10.89 -9.57
C VAL A 273 -5.05 10.40 -10.90
N LEU A 274 -5.17 9.09 -11.09
CA LEU A 274 -5.78 8.51 -12.28
C LEU A 274 -7.25 8.94 -12.41
N ASP A 275 -8.02 8.86 -11.33
CA ASP A 275 -9.41 9.32 -11.23
C ASP A 275 -9.56 10.80 -11.59
N LEU A 276 -8.68 11.65 -11.07
CA LEU A 276 -8.65 13.08 -11.41
C LEU A 276 -8.41 13.30 -12.91
N LEU A 277 -7.39 12.64 -13.49
CA LEU A 277 -7.07 12.82 -14.90
C LEU A 277 -8.17 12.28 -15.81
N MET A 278 -8.77 11.14 -15.48
CA MET A 278 -9.92 10.60 -16.21
C MET A 278 -11.11 11.57 -16.17
N THR A 279 -11.41 12.14 -15.00
CA THR A 279 -12.52 13.09 -14.83
C THR A 279 -12.29 14.39 -15.60
N VAL A 280 -11.04 14.84 -15.74
CA VAL A 280 -10.68 16.02 -16.52
C VAL A 280 -10.71 15.74 -18.02
N ASN A 281 -10.30 14.53 -18.44
CA ASN A 281 -10.22 14.13 -19.85
C ASN A 281 -11.56 13.69 -20.45
N ASN A 282 -12.45 13.08 -19.67
CA ASN A 282 -13.80 12.68 -20.12
C ASN A 282 -14.75 13.89 -20.25
N LYS A 283 -14.23 15.04 -20.65
CA LYS A 283 -14.94 16.30 -20.89
C LYS A 283 -14.71 16.79 -22.31
#